data_AF-A0A967C979-F1
#
_entry.id   AF-A0A967C979-F1
#
_cell.length_a   1.000
_cell.length_b   1.000
_cell.length_c   1.000
_cell.angle_alpha   90.00
_cell.angle_beta   90.00
_cell.angle_gamma   90.00
#
_symmetry.space_group_name_H-M   'P 1'
#
loop_
_entity.id
_entity.type
_entity.pdbx_description
1 polymer ?
#
loop_
_entity_poly.entity_id
_entity_poly.type
_entity_poly.pdbx_seq_one_letter_code
_entity_poly.pdbx_strand_id
1 'polypeptide(L)'
;VSVVTANPKTSGGARWNFLGLWGSVTENGGSEAEAKKYVTTVYKNVDVLPKDAREATDTFVKRKKGDVLLNYENEAILAKRTGEWTVPYKLPSPNVVIEGPIAVVDKNVDKHGTRQVAEAFAKFLYTPAAQKAFVTEGFRPVTAEGKAFAKGKFQSVKTFTVADFGGWAKVNKTFFGKGGLWDQIFSKSR
;
A
#
# COMPACT_ATOMS: atom_id res chain seq x y z
N VAL A 1 3.96 -4.17 -21.80
CA VAL A 1 3.36 -3.47 -20.65
C VAL A 1 4.48 -3.22 -19.65
N SER A 2 4.96 -1.98 -19.52
CA SER A 2 5.94 -1.56 -18.50
C SER A 2 5.20 -1.15 -17.22
N VAL A 3 5.74 -1.52 -16.06
CA VAL A 3 5.13 -1.33 -14.75
C VAL A 3 5.97 -0.38 -13.91
N VAL A 4 5.33 0.59 -13.27
CA VAL A 4 5.94 1.42 -12.23
C VAL A 4 5.46 0.93 -10.87
N THR A 5 6.40 0.73 -9.94
CA THR A 5 6.13 0.41 -8.54
C THR A 5 7.35 0.79 -7.71
N ALA A 6 7.16 1.22 -6.47
CA ALA A 6 8.27 1.59 -5.60
C ALA A 6 9.09 0.37 -5.15
N ASN A 7 10.25 0.60 -4.53
CA ASN A 7 11.14 -0.46 -4.03
C ASN A 7 10.64 -1.07 -2.70
N PRO A 8 10.36 -2.39 -2.59
CA PRO A 8 9.93 -3.04 -1.35
C PRO A 8 10.95 -2.99 -0.19
N LYS A 9 12.22 -2.72 -0.48
CA LYS A 9 13.26 -2.56 0.55
C LYS A 9 13.19 -1.22 1.27
N THR A 10 12.71 -0.16 0.61
CA THR A 10 12.65 1.20 1.17
C THR A 10 11.23 1.72 1.38
N SER A 11 10.25 1.20 0.64
CA SER A 11 8.85 1.66 0.68
C SER A 11 7.92 0.62 1.29
N GLY A 12 7.16 1.02 2.32
CA GLY A 12 6.07 0.21 2.85
C GLY A 12 4.98 -0.06 1.80
N GLY A 13 4.69 0.92 0.94
CA GLY A 13 3.70 0.80 -0.14
C GLY A 13 4.08 -0.26 -1.15
N ALA A 14 5.37 -0.37 -1.45
CA ALA A 14 5.86 -1.40 -2.35
C ALA A 14 5.73 -2.82 -1.76
N ARG A 15 5.81 -2.96 -0.43
CA ARG A 15 5.51 -4.25 0.24
C ARG A 15 4.04 -4.60 0.10
N TRP A 16 3.15 -3.62 0.25
CA TRP A 16 1.73 -3.80 -0.02
C TRP A 16 1.45 -4.17 -1.47
N ASN A 17 2.07 -3.49 -2.45
CA ASN A 17 1.95 -3.84 -3.86
C ASN A 17 2.37 -5.29 -4.12
N PHE A 18 3.50 -5.72 -3.54
CA PHE A 18 3.98 -7.10 -3.64
C PHE A 18 2.95 -8.09 -3.07
N LEU A 19 2.40 -7.81 -1.89
CA LEU A 19 1.37 -8.66 -1.26
C LEU A 19 0.07 -8.67 -2.07
N GLY A 20 -0.32 -7.54 -2.68
CA GLY A 20 -1.47 -7.47 -3.57
C GLY A 20 -1.30 -8.40 -4.78
N LEU A 21 -0.13 -8.37 -5.43
CA LEU A 21 0.19 -9.26 -6.55
C LEU A 21 0.25 -10.73 -6.11
N TRP A 22 0.91 -11.02 -4.98
CA TRP A 22 1.01 -12.37 -4.44
C TRP A 22 -0.36 -12.95 -4.09
N GLY A 23 -1.15 -12.20 -3.31
CA GLY A 23 -2.48 -12.59 -2.88
C GLY A 23 -3.48 -12.69 -4.02
N SER A 24 -3.31 -11.92 -5.11
CA SER A 24 -4.17 -12.09 -6.30
C SER A 24 -4.12 -13.50 -6.90
N VAL A 25 -3.03 -14.25 -6.63
CA VAL A 25 -2.90 -15.65 -7.01
C VAL A 25 -3.32 -16.58 -5.87
N THR A 26 -2.76 -16.42 -4.67
CA THR A 26 -3.00 -17.37 -3.58
C THR A 26 -4.42 -17.34 -3.04
N GLU A 27 -5.05 -16.17 -2.98
CA GLU A 27 -6.44 -16.01 -2.51
C GLU A 27 -7.49 -16.43 -3.54
N ASN A 28 -7.03 -16.81 -4.73
CA ASN A 28 -7.84 -17.39 -5.80
C ASN A 28 -7.52 -18.87 -6.04
N GLY A 29 -6.89 -19.54 -5.06
CA GLY A 29 -6.63 -20.99 -5.10
C GLY A 29 -5.32 -21.38 -5.81
N GLY A 30 -4.52 -20.40 -6.25
CA GLY A 30 -3.19 -20.66 -6.79
C GLY A 30 -2.17 -21.00 -5.71
N SER A 31 -1.14 -21.75 -6.09
CA SER A 31 -0.02 -22.11 -5.22
C SER A 31 0.99 -20.97 -5.03
N GLU A 32 1.83 -21.07 -4.00
CA GLU A 32 2.96 -20.13 -3.81
C GLU A 32 3.96 -20.16 -4.99
N ALA A 33 4.10 -21.31 -5.66
CA ALA A 33 4.96 -21.43 -6.84
C ALA A 33 4.41 -20.63 -8.03
N GLU A 34 3.09 -20.68 -8.24
CA GLU A 34 2.41 -19.87 -9.25
C GLU A 34 2.46 -18.37 -8.92
N ALA A 35 2.26 -18.01 -7.65
CA ALA A 35 2.40 -16.63 -7.18
C ALA A 35 3.82 -16.10 -7.42
N LYS A 36 4.86 -16.89 -7.09
CA LYS A 36 6.26 -16.55 -7.38
C LYS A 36 6.50 -16.32 -8.87
N LYS A 37 5.99 -17.21 -9.73
CA LYS A 37 6.13 -17.08 -11.19
C LYS A 37 5.41 -15.82 -11.71
N TYR A 38 4.20 -15.56 -11.23
CA TYR A 38 3.42 -14.39 -11.60
C TYR A 38 4.12 -13.10 -11.19
N VAL A 39 4.50 -12.96 -9.92
CA VAL A 39 5.19 -11.78 -9.39
C VAL A 39 6.53 -11.57 -10.11
N THR A 40 7.29 -12.64 -10.37
CA THR A 40 8.53 -12.53 -11.16
C THR A 40 8.28 -11.96 -12.55
N THR A 41 7.21 -12.37 -13.22
CA THR A 41 6.82 -11.87 -14.54
C THR A 41 6.45 -10.39 -14.49
N VAL A 42 5.74 -9.96 -13.45
CA VAL A 42 5.41 -8.54 -13.24
C VAL A 42 6.68 -7.71 -13.03
N TYR A 43 7.59 -8.14 -12.15
CA TYR A 43 8.81 -7.39 -11.86
C TYR A 43 9.85 -7.39 -12.99
N LYS A 44 9.82 -8.36 -13.91
CA LYS A 44 10.57 -8.28 -15.18
C LYS A 44 10.15 -7.11 -16.06
N ASN A 45 8.91 -6.64 -15.92
CA ASN A 45 8.40 -5.48 -16.63
C ASN A 45 8.56 -4.17 -15.85
N VAL A 46 9.22 -4.19 -14.68
CA VAL A 46 9.48 -2.98 -13.91
C VAL A 46 10.86 -2.45 -14.29
N ASP A 47 10.95 -1.27 -14.89
CA ASP A 47 12.22 -0.70 -15.35
C ASP A 47 12.96 0.07 -14.26
N VAL A 48 12.22 0.77 -13.41
CA VAL A 48 12.74 1.57 -12.31
C VAL A 48 11.99 1.27 -11.02
N LEU A 49 12.70 1.34 -9.89
CA LEU A 49 12.15 1.17 -8.55
C LEU A 49 12.37 2.45 -7.74
N PRO A 50 11.46 3.44 -7.83
CA PRO A 50 11.50 4.66 -7.04
C PRO A 50 11.54 4.37 -5.53
N LYS A 51 12.08 5.30 -4.74
CA LYS A 51 12.36 5.06 -3.31
C LYS A 51 11.08 4.91 -2.48
N ASP A 52 10.01 5.59 -2.90
CA ASP A 52 8.71 5.65 -2.23
C ASP A 52 7.54 5.78 -3.23
N ALA A 53 6.32 5.71 -2.70
CA ALA A 53 5.08 5.75 -3.48
C ALA A 53 4.87 7.09 -4.21
N ARG A 54 5.32 8.21 -3.64
CA ARG A 54 5.14 9.54 -4.25
C ARG A 54 6.09 9.72 -5.42
N GLU A 55 7.33 9.27 -5.28
CA GLU A 55 8.29 9.26 -6.40
C GLU A 55 7.85 8.31 -7.53
N ALA A 56 7.15 7.23 -7.20
CA ALA A 56 6.52 6.36 -8.20
C ALA A 56 5.38 7.07 -8.96
N THR A 57 4.53 7.83 -8.27
CA THR A 57 3.53 8.70 -8.90
C THR A 57 4.19 9.73 -9.83
N ASP A 58 5.24 10.43 -9.38
CA ASP A 58 5.94 11.42 -10.21
C ASP A 58 6.58 10.80 -11.46
N THR A 59 7.12 9.58 -11.33
CA THR A 59 7.68 8.83 -12.47
C THR A 59 6.61 8.48 -13.50
N PHE A 60 5.45 8.01 -13.04
CA PHE A 60 4.36 7.63 -13.92
C PHE A 60 3.68 8.85 -14.55
N VAL A 61 3.28 9.83 -13.73
CA VAL A 61 2.46 10.95 -14.15
C VAL A 61 3.28 12.06 -14.80
N LYS A 62 4.29 12.59 -14.10
CA LYS A 62 5.03 13.76 -14.56
C LYS A 62 6.06 13.40 -15.62
N ARG A 63 6.76 12.28 -15.42
CA ARG A 63 7.77 11.78 -16.38
C ARG A 63 7.20 10.89 -17.48
N LYS A 64 5.88 10.59 -17.44
CA LYS A 64 5.16 9.80 -18.44
C LYS A 64 5.84 8.45 -18.74
N LYS A 65 6.31 7.76 -17.70
CA LYS A 65 6.98 6.45 -17.83
C LYS A 65 6.08 5.31 -17.33
N GLY A 66 6.08 4.22 -18.08
CA GLY A 66 5.32 3.01 -17.78
C GLY A 66 3.86 3.07 -18.24
N ASP A 67 3.26 1.90 -18.38
CA ASP A 67 1.87 1.74 -18.83
C ASP A 67 0.91 1.60 -17.64
N VAL A 68 1.40 1.08 -16.51
CA VAL A 68 0.62 0.86 -15.28
C VAL A 68 1.45 1.24 -14.06
N LEU A 69 0.86 2.01 -13.14
CA LEU A 69 1.42 2.25 -11.81
C LEU A 69 0.69 1.40 -10.76
N LEU A 70 1.46 0.64 -9.98
CA LEU A 70 0.98 0.02 -8.75
C LEU A 70 1.19 0.99 -7.59
N ASN A 71 0.11 1.47 -7.00
CA ASN A 71 0.17 2.41 -5.87
C ASN A 71 -1.10 2.35 -5.02
N TYR A 72 -1.10 3.12 -3.92
CA TYR A 72 -2.24 3.26 -3.04
C TYR A 72 -3.46 3.87 -3.72
N GLU A 73 -4.66 3.44 -3.30
CA GLU A 73 -5.94 3.99 -3.78
C GLU A 73 -6.05 5.50 -3.47
N ASN A 74 -5.60 5.96 -2.30
CA ASN A 74 -5.65 7.37 -1.92
C ASN A 74 -4.77 8.26 -2.83
N GLU A 75 -3.63 7.75 -3.33
CA GLU A 75 -2.78 8.50 -4.27
C GLU A 75 -3.49 8.67 -5.62
N ALA A 76 -4.18 7.63 -6.10
CA ALA A 76 -4.97 7.72 -7.34
C ALA A 76 -6.17 8.67 -7.19
N ILE A 77 -6.87 8.63 -6.05
CA ILE A 77 -7.96 9.57 -5.73
C ILE A 77 -7.44 11.01 -5.68
N LEU A 78 -6.32 11.23 -4.98
CA LEU A 78 -5.70 12.55 -4.87
C LEU A 78 -5.30 13.08 -6.25
N ALA A 79 -4.59 12.29 -7.04
CA ALA A 79 -4.07 12.73 -8.34
C ALA A 79 -5.20 13.01 -9.34
N LYS A 80 -6.31 12.27 -9.26
CA LYS A 80 -7.52 12.57 -10.05
C LYS A 80 -8.16 13.89 -9.61
N ARG A 81 -8.20 14.16 -8.29
CA ARG A 81 -8.77 15.39 -7.73
C ARG A 81 -7.96 16.64 -8.09
N THR A 82 -6.63 16.52 -8.16
CA THR A 82 -5.74 17.64 -8.54
C THR A 82 -5.68 17.86 -10.06
N GLY A 83 -6.23 16.95 -10.86
CA GLY A 83 -6.16 17.00 -12.32
C GLY A 83 -4.80 16.60 -12.89
N GLU A 84 -3.83 16.22 -12.05
CA GLU A 84 -2.53 15.72 -12.49
C GLU A 84 -2.63 14.34 -13.15
N TRP A 85 -3.69 13.59 -12.83
CA TRP A 85 -3.89 12.22 -13.29
C TRP A 85 -5.22 12.07 -14.02
N THR A 86 -5.15 11.83 -15.33
CA THR A 86 -6.32 11.71 -16.21
C THR A 86 -6.70 10.27 -16.55
N VAL A 87 -5.85 9.29 -16.20
CA VAL A 87 -6.10 7.87 -16.49
C VAL A 87 -6.98 7.22 -15.41
N PRO A 88 -7.88 6.29 -15.77
CA PRO A 88 -8.70 5.60 -14.77
C PRO A 88 -7.83 4.69 -13.90
N TYR A 89 -8.04 4.70 -12.58
CA TYR A 89 -7.51 3.66 -11.71
C TYR A 89 -8.45 2.45 -11.71
N LYS A 90 -7.87 1.25 -11.56
CA LYS A 90 -8.61 -0.01 -11.36
C LYS A 90 -8.28 -0.56 -9.99
N LEU A 91 -9.28 -1.10 -9.30
CA LEU A 91 -9.11 -1.84 -8.04
C LEU A 91 -9.35 -3.33 -8.31
N PRO A 92 -8.29 -4.14 -8.43
CA PRO A 92 -8.43 -5.59 -8.62
C PRO A 92 -9.18 -6.25 -7.45
N SER A 93 -9.79 -7.41 -7.70
CA SER A 93 -10.46 -8.21 -6.67
C SER A 93 -10.03 -9.69 -6.81
N PRO A 94 -9.54 -10.35 -5.76
CA PRO A 94 -9.37 -9.82 -4.41
C PRO A 94 -8.15 -8.88 -4.30
N ASN A 95 -8.09 -8.08 -3.23
CA ASN A 95 -6.96 -7.17 -2.97
C ASN A 95 -6.60 -7.06 -1.49
N VAL A 96 -5.40 -6.57 -1.20
CA VAL A 96 -4.88 -6.46 0.16
C VAL A 96 -5.45 -5.23 0.87
N VAL A 97 -5.88 -5.39 2.13
CA VAL A 97 -6.16 -4.27 3.03
C VAL A 97 -4.84 -3.62 3.41
N ILE A 98 -4.72 -2.33 3.12
CA ILE A 98 -3.57 -1.52 3.53
C ILE A 98 -3.92 -0.84 4.85
N GLU A 99 -3.19 -1.21 5.90
CA GLU A 99 -3.36 -0.66 7.25
C GLU A 99 -2.21 0.29 7.58
N GLY A 100 -2.54 1.53 7.95
CA GLY A 100 -1.58 2.55 8.39
C GLY A 100 -1.51 2.64 9.91
N PRO A 101 -0.57 1.95 10.59
CA PRO A 101 -0.48 1.97 12.05
C PRO A 101 0.00 3.34 12.55
N ILE A 102 -0.51 3.75 13.70
CA ILE A 102 -0.12 4.97 14.42
C ILE A 102 0.40 4.55 15.79
N ALA A 103 1.51 5.15 16.23
CA ALA A 103 2.07 4.90 17.55
C ALA A 103 2.64 6.19 18.15
N VAL A 104 2.46 6.35 19.46
CA VAL A 104 3.18 7.33 20.27
C VAL A 104 4.54 6.73 20.63
N VAL A 105 5.61 7.50 20.47
CA VAL A 105 6.98 7.03 20.76
C VAL A 105 7.37 7.45 22.17
N ASP A 106 7.20 6.55 23.14
CA ASP A 106 7.36 6.82 24.58
C ASP A 106 8.64 7.59 24.92
N LYS A 107 9.79 7.05 24.50
CA LYS A 107 11.11 7.65 24.77
C LYS A 107 11.21 9.11 24.28
N ASN A 108 10.56 9.44 23.16
CA ASN A 108 10.63 10.79 22.59
C ASN A 108 9.66 11.74 23.29
N VAL A 109 8.44 11.29 23.60
CA VAL A 109 7.45 12.15 24.24
C VAL A 109 7.79 12.43 25.70
N ASP A 110 8.43 11.48 26.38
CA ASP A 110 8.92 11.67 27.75
C ASP A 110 10.11 12.64 27.76
N LYS A 111 11.07 12.46 26.84
CA LYS A 111 12.22 13.36 26.70
C LYS A 111 11.81 14.80 26.41
N HIS A 112 10.77 15.00 25.60
CA HIS A 112 10.34 16.32 25.15
C HIS A 112 9.18 16.91 25.96
N GLY A 113 8.64 16.19 26.96
CA GLY A 113 7.47 16.64 27.72
C GLY A 113 6.19 16.80 26.90
N THR A 114 6.06 16.05 25.79
CA THR A 114 4.95 16.17 24.82
C THR A 114 3.95 15.03 24.87
N ARG A 115 4.02 14.15 25.88
CA ARG A 115 3.17 12.96 25.99
C ARG A 115 1.69 13.28 25.87
N GLN A 116 1.20 14.23 26.65
CA GLN A 116 -0.22 14.57 26.68
C GLN A 116 -0.74 15.00 25.29
N VAL A 117 -0.02 15.90 24.60
CA VAL A 117 -0.44 16.39 23.28
C VAL A 117 -0.31 15.31 22.20
N ALA A 118 0.72 14.46 22.26
CA ALA A 118 0.91 13.36 21.31
C ALA A 118 -0.18 12.28 21.45
N GLU A 119 -0.52 11.89 22.67
CA GLU A 119 -1.61 10.94 22.93
C GLU A 119 -2.97 11.52 22.55
N ALA A 120 -3.21 12.80 22.83
CA ALA A 120 -4.43 13.49 22.40
C ALA A 120 -4.55 13.51 20.88
N PHE A 121 -3.45 13.78 20.16
CA PHE A 121 -3.42 13.73 18.70
C PHE A 121 -3.70 12.32 18.17
N ALA A 122 -3.05 11.28 18.72
CA ALA A 122 -3.30 9.90 18.31
C ALA A 122 -4.77 9.49 18.50
N LYS A 123 -5.38 9.86 19.63
CA LYS A 123 -6.81 9.63 19.90
C LYS A 123 -7.71 10.44 18.96
N PHE A 124 -7.34 11.69 18.65
CA PHE A 124 -8.09 12.55 17.74
C PHE A 124 -8.29 11.94 16.36
N LEU A 125 -7.29 11.18 15.85
CA LEU A 125 -7.37 10.52 14.55
C LEU A 125 -8.52 9.49 14.43
N TYR A 126 -9.09 9.05 15.57
CA TYR A 126 -10.25 8.15 15.64
C TYR A 126 -11.58 8.88 15.90
N THR A 127 -11.58 10.21 15.97
CA THR A 127 -12.82 10.97 16.11
C THR A 127 -13.60 11.03 14.79
N PRO A 128 -14.92 11.28 14.82
CA PRO A 128 -15.71 11.48 13.61
C PRO A 128 -15.15 12.58 12.69
N ALA A 129 -14.56 13.64 13.26
CA ALA A 129 -13.98 14.74 12.49
C ALA A 129 -12.77 14.28 11.67
N ALA A 130 -11.81 13.60 12.29
CA ALA A 130 -10.64 13.08 11.60
C ALA A 130 -11.00 11.98 10.59
N GLN A 131 -11.95 11.10 10.93
CA GLN A 131 -12.38 10.02 10.04
C GLN A 131 -13.10 10.55 8.80
N LYS A 132 -13.88 11.63 8.93
CA LYS A 132 -14.44 12.36 7.77
C LYS A 132 -13.33 12.98 6.91
N ALA A 133 -12.31 13.58 7.53
CA ALA A 133 -11.16 14.13 6.81
C ALA A 133 -10.41 13.04 6.02
N PHE A 134 -10.16 11.87 6.62
CA PHE A 134 -9.56 10.72 5.93
C PHE A 134 -10.36 10.30 4.70
N VAL A 135 -11.69 10.19 4.81
CA VAL A 135 -12.55 9.87 3.67
C VAL A 135 -12.44 10.92 2.56
N THR A 136 -12.44 12.21 2.92
CA THR A 136 -12.27 13.31 1.96
C THR A 136 -10.93 13.24 1.22
N GLU A 137 -9.87 12.82 1.92
CA GLU A 137 -8.53 12.62 1.37
C GLU A 137 -8.32 11.26 0.70
N GLY A 138 -9.38 10.46 0.54
CA GLY A 138 -9.33 9.19 -0.20
C GLY A 138 -8.85 7.99 0.62
N PHE A 139 -8.74 8.11 1.95
CA PHE A 139 -8.40 7.01 2.85
C PHE A 139 -9.66 6.30 3.34
N ARG A 140 -9.63 4.97 3.38
CA ARG A 140 -10.72 4.16 3.93
C ARG A 140 -10.72 4.27 5.47
N PRO A 141 -11.83 4.65 6.10
CA PRO A 141 -11.91 4.86 7.54
C PRO A 141 -12.07 3.53 8.30
N VAL A 142 -11.72 3.56 9.59
CA VAL A 142 -11.70 2.35 10.43
C VAL A 142 -12.83 2.32 11.46
N THR A 143 -13.31 3.49 11.87
CA THR A 143 -14.41 3.66 12.83
C THR A 143 -15.78 3.38 12.23
N ALA A 144 -16.78 3.07 13.06
CA ALA A 144 -18.14 2.83 12.60
C ALA A 144 -18.75 4.06 11.93
N GLU A 145 -18.58 5.24 12.53
CA GLU A 145 -19.07 6.53 12.04
C GLU A 145 -18.37 6.92 10.73
N GLY A 146 -17.06 6.72 10.65
CA GLY A 146 -16.29 6.94 9.42
C GLY A 146 -16.77 6.02 8.30
N LYS A 147 -16.95 4.72 8.58
CA LYS A 147 -17.47 3.74 7.61
C LYS A 147 -18.88 4.10 7.13
N ALA A 148 -19.75 4.57 8.01
CA ALA A 148 -21.07 5.07 7.64
C ALA A 148 -20.97 6.28 6.68
N PHE A 149 -20.08 7.24 6.97
CA PHE A 149 -19.84 8.40 6.10
C PHE A 149 -19.19 8.04 4.75
N ALA A 150 -18.46 6.93 4.69
CA ALA A 150 -17.78 6.45 3.49
C ALA A 150 -18.68 5.62 2.55
N LYS A 151 -19.91 5.29 2.96
CA LYS A 151 -20.83 4.45 2.17
C LYS A 151 -21.04 5.05 0.77
N GLY A 152 -20.76 4.26 -0.27
CA GLY A 152 -20.89 4.67 -1.66
C GLY A 152 -19.75 5.55 -2.20
N LYS A 153 -18.73 5.89 -1.40
CA LYS A 153 -17.59 6.74 -1.83
C LYS A 153 -16.39 5.94 -2.34
N PHE A 154 -16.29 4.67 -1.96
CA PHE A 154 -15.22 3.77 -2.38
C PHE A 154 -15.78 2.57 -3.14
N GLN A 155 -14.99 2.06 -4.09
CA GLN A 155 -15.34 0.82 -4.80
C GLN A 155 -15.37 -0.36 -3.81
N SER A 156 -16.39 -1.21 -3.95
CA SER A 156 -16.47 -2.49 -3.23
C SER A 156 -15.43 -3.46 -3.80
N VAL A 157 -14.76 -4.20 -2.93
CA VAL A 157 -13.68 -5.11 -3.31
C VAL A 157 -13.62 -6.28 -2.32
N LYS A 158 -13.43 -7.51 -2.80
CA LYS A 158 -13.10 -8.65 -1.93
C LYS A 158 -11.71 -8.41 -1.37
N THR A 159 -11.54 -8.48 -0.06
CA THR A 159 -10.24 -8.19 0.56
C THR A 159 -9.65 -9.38 1.30
N PHE A 160 -8.33 -9.35 1.40
CA PHE A 160 -7.52 -10.17 2.31
C PHE A 160 -6.55 -9.25 3.06
N THR A 161 -5.89 -9.77 4.07
CA THR A 161 -5.05 -9.02 5.00
C THR A 161 -3.67 -9.65 5.12
N VAL A 162 -2.77 -9.00 5.84
CA VAL A 162 -1.47 -9.59 6.17
C VAL A 162 -1.61 -10.81 7.08
N ALA A 163 -2.72 -10.91 7.82
CA ALA A 163 -2.97 -12.05 8.71
C ALA A 163 -3.11 -13.36 7.93
N ASP A 164 -3.65 -13.32 6.71
CA ASP A 164 -3.77 -14.48 5.81
C ASP A 164 -2.39 -15.04 5.42
N PHE A 165 -1.35 -14.20 5.46
CA PHE A 165 0.05 -14.61 5.26
C PHE A 165 0.80 -14.92 6.57
N GLY A 166 0.10 -14.96 7.71
CA GLY A 166 0.66 -15.22 9.03
C GLY A 166 1.30 -14.00 9.71
N GLY A 167 0.91 -12.79 9.31
CA GLY A 167 1.33 -11.55 9.97
C GLY A 167 2.65 -10.97 9.48
N TRP A 168 2.90 -9.72 9.86
CA TRP A 168 4.06 -8.94 9.37
C TRP A 168 5.41 -9.58 9.69
N ALA A 169 5.55 -10.27 10.82
CA ALA A 169 6.79 -10.96 11.18
C ALA A 169 7.14 -12.05 10.16
N LYS A 170 6.17 -12.91 9.80
CA LYS A 170 6.35 -13.96 8.81
C LYS A 170 6.55 -13.37 7.42
N VAL A 171 5.71 -12.41 7.02
CA VAL A 171 5.82 -11.70 5.73
C VAL A 171 7.19 -11.05 5.55
N ASN A 172 7.68 -10.32 6.54
CA ASN A 172 9.00 -9.68 6.46
C ASN A 172 10.10 -10.72 6.36
N LYS A 173 10.05 -11.80 7.14
CA LYS A 173 11.06 -12.88 7.08
C LYS A 173 11.06 -13.58 5.71
N THR A 174 9.89 -13.96 5.21
CA THR A 174 9.75 -14.77 3.99
C THR A 174 10.04 -13.95 2.73
N PHE A 175 9.47 -12.74 2.64
CA PHE A 175 9.53 -11.96 1.39
C PHE A 175 10.65 -10.93 1.38
N PHE A 176 10.77 -10.11 2.43
CA PHE A 176 11.56 -8.87 2.37
C PHE A 176 12.88 -8.90 3.15
N GLY A 177 13.11 -9.94 3.95
CA GLY A 177 14.35 -10.17 4.70
C GLY A 177 15.56 -10.37 3.78
N LYS A 178 16.75 -10.44 4.37
CA LYS A 178 17.99 -10.73 3.63
C LYS A 178 17.92 -12.13 3.02
N GLY A 179 18.07 -12.25 1.70
CA GLY A 179 17.92 -13.51 0.97
C GLY A 179 16.46 -13.98 0.84
N GLY A 180 15.50 -13.13 1.22
CA GLY A 180 14.08 -13.40 1.10
C GLY A 180 13.63 -13.51 -0.36
N LEU A 181 12.36 -13.85 -0.55
CA LEU A 181 11.82 -14.10 -1.88
C LEU A 181 11.97 -12.92 -2.84
N TRP A 182 11.86 -11.69 -2.33
CA TRP A 182 12.09 -10.48 -3.11
C TRP A 182 13.49 -10.46 -3.72
N ASP A 183 14.53 -10.81 -2.96
CA ASP A 183 15.92 -10.79 -3.44
C ASP A 183 16.12 -11.84 -4.57
N GLN A 184 15.45 -12.98 -4.45
CA GLN A 184 15.46 -14.03 -5.47
C GLN A 184 14.70 -13.63 -6.74
N ILE A 185 13.60 -12.89 -6.61
CA ILE A 185 12.83 -12.39 -7.75
C ILE A 185 13.61 -11.28 -8.44
N PHE A 186 14.11 -10.32 -7.67
CA PHE A 186 14.80 -9.16 -8.18
C PHE A 186 16.07 -9.55 -8.94
N SER A 187 16.87 -10.48 -8.40
CA SER A 187 18.07 -11.03 -9.07
C SER A 187 17.77 -11.81 -10.35
N LYS A 188 16.55 -12.35 -10.52
CA LYS A 188 16.13 -13.06 -11.76
C LYS A 188 15.43 -12.16 -12.76
N SER A 189 15.02 -10.96 -12.34
CA SER A 189 14.37 -9.95 -13.19
C SER A 189 15.36 -8.96 -13.81
N ARG A 190 16.66 -9.09 -13.48
CA ARG A 190 17.76 -8.25 -13.93
C ARG A 190 18.92 -9.11 -14.39
#